data_AF-A0A7C6HQI1-F1
#
_entry.id   AF-A0A7C6HQI1-F1
#
_cell.length_a   1.000
_cell.length_b   1.000
_cell.length_c   1.000
_cell.angle_alpha   90.00
_cell.angle_beta   90.00
_cell.angle_gamma   90.00
#
_symmetry.space_group_name_H-M   'P 1'
#
loop_
_entity.id
_entity.type
_entity.pdbx_description
1 polymer ?
#
loop_
_entity_poly.entity_id
_entity_poly.type
_entity_poly.pdbx_seq_one_letter_code
_entity_poly.pdbx_strand_id
1 'polypeptide(L)'
;MWVVWLLFLVFPAVSAFQADRPLALRVLGVGVVVVFGAVYIIGAWRVMESGDFSSRTVGGFFVALLAITTAGGVLLGLDALAFGPFLASFAAFSLPAPWHWVSGAVVVLGGVAVILAADAFAAWGGFLVILVSVTVGVNVVRFLIDQSYDYDDVQQGLVLAQERERVARDVHDVLGHSLTVLSVKAGLAERLIDVDRERARAEIAEIGRIARESLGEVRATVGGLRAAGLAGELAEARAALSSAGIEVHVDGVPADVDPSHRTVLGWALREAV
;
A
#
# COMPACT_ATOMS: atom_id res chain seq x y z
N MET A 1 8.79 5.85 14.47
CA MET A 1 9.07 4.72 15.40
C MET A 1 10.54 4.63 15.84
N TRP A 2 11.49 4.98 14.96
CA TRP A 2 12.94 4.93 15.20
C TRP A 2 13.48 5.78 16.35
N VAL A 3 12.91 6.96 16.59
CA VAL A 3 13.41 7.94 17.57
C VAL A 3 13.27 7.47 19.02
N VAL A 4 12.25 6.66 19.32
CA VAL A 4 11.97 6.14 20.68
C VAL A 4 13.15 5.33 21.21
N TRP A 5 13.86 4.63 20.31
CA TRP A 5 15.01 3.81 20.69
C TRP A 5 16.20 4.62 21.19
N LEU A 6 16.38 5.87 20.74
CA LEU A 6 17.54 6.69 21.11
C LEU A 6 17.62 6.97 22.62
N LEU A 7 16.49 6.96 23.33
CA LEU A 7 16.46 7.09 24.79
C LEU A 7 17.28 5.99 25.48
N PHE A 8 17.34 4.79 24.90
CA PHE A 8 18.09 3.67 25.46
C PHE A 8 19.60 3.75 25.21
N LEU A 9 20.09 4.64 24.32
CA LEU A 9 21.53 4.87 24.16
C LEU A 9 22.15 5.59 25.37
N VAL A 10 21.32 6.17 26.24
CA VAL A 10 21.77 6.75 27.51
C VAL A 10 22.47 5.70 28.38
N PHE A 11 22.01 4.44 28.40
CA PHE A 11 22.61 3.39 29.22
C PHE A 11 24.07 3.08 28.84
N PRO A 12 24.41 2.73 27.58
CA PRO A 12 25.80 2.51 27.19
C PRO A 12 26.64 3.80 27.25
N ALA A 13 26.04 4.98 27.01
CA ALA A 13 26.76 6.25 27.17
C ALA A 13 27.17 6.52 28.63
N VAL A 14 26.24 6.29 29.57
CA VAL A 14 26.49 6.44 31.00
C VAL A 14 27.48 5.39 31.48
N SER A 15 27.38 4.13 31.04
CA SER A 15 28.35 3.08 31.39
C SER A 15 29.76 3.42 30.89
N ALA A 16 29.88 3.82 29.62
CA ALA A 16 31.15 4.28 29.04
C ALA A 16 31.74 5.45 29.82
N PHE A 17 30.88 6.37 30.26
CA PHE A 17 31.30 7.50 31.07
C PHE A 17 31.63 7.10 32.49
N GLN A 18 31.01 6.11 33.13
CA GLN A 18 31.27 5.75 34.54
C GLN A 18 32.38 4.71 34.73
N ALA A 19 32.84 4.08 33.65
CA ALA A 19 33.90 3.09 33.70
C ALA A 19 35.17 3.61 34.40
N ASP A 20 35.73 2.81 35.30
CA ASP A 20 36.98 3.12 36.00
C ASP A 20 38.18 2.92 35.07
N ARG A 21 38.34 3.86 34.14
CA ARG A 21 39.35 3.86 33.07
C ARG A 21 39.93 5.25 32.86
N PRO A 22 41.13 5.37 32.25
CA PRO A 22 41.70 6.66 31.85
C PRO A 22 40.71 7.50 31.05
N LEU A 23 40.71 8.82 31.26
CA LEU A 23 39.78 9.76 30.63
C LEU A 23 39.70 9.59 29.11
N ALA A 24 40.84 9.34 28.46
CA ALA A 24 40.91 9.12 27.01
C ALA A 24 40.03 7.94 26.55
N LEU A 25 40.02 6.82 27.27
CA LEU A 25 39.21 5.65 26.92
C LEU A 25 37.72 5.87 27.20
N ARG A 26 37.37 6.62 28.26
CA ARG A 26 35.97 7.01 28.55
C ARG A 26 35.40 7.88 27.44
N VAL A 27 36.16 8.90 27.01
CA VAL A 27 35.77 9.78 25.89
C VAL A 27 35.64 8.99 24.59
N LEU A 28 36.56 8.06 24.32
CA LEU A 28 36.50 7.21 23.13
C LEU A 28 35.26 6.29 23.14
N GLY A 29 34.94 5.69 24.30
CA GLY A 29 33.74 4.88 24.48
C GLY A 29 32.44 5.65 24.23
N VAL A 30 32.32 6.86 24.79
CA VAL A 30 31.18 7.75 24.51
C VAL A 30 31.15 8.13 23.01
N GLY A 31 32.32 8.37 22.41
CA GLY A 31 32.45 8.60 20.97
C GLY A 31 31.86 7.47 20.11
N VAL A 32 32.09 6.21 20.48
CA VAL A 32 31.49 5.04 19.80
C VAL A 32 29.96 5.08 19.87
N VAL A 33 29.40 5.39 21.05
CA VAL A 33 27.93 5.47 21.23
C VAL A 33 27.34 6.59 20.37
N VAL A 34 28.00 7.75 20.32
CA VAL A 34 27.57 8.89 19.49
C VAL A 34 27.64 8.55 18.00
N VAL A 35 28.74 7.92 17.55
CA VAL A 35 28.91 7.50 16.16
C VAL A 35 27.85 6.46 15.78
N PHE A 36 27.60 5.47 16.64
CA PHE A 36 26.54 4.49 16.43
C PHE A 36 25.17 5.16 16.26
N GLY A 37 24.81 6.06 17.18
CA GLY A 37 23.55 6.81 17.13
C GLY A 37 23.42 7.65 15.86
N ALA A 38 24.48 8.34 15.44
CA ALA A 38 24.49 9.14 14.22
C ALA A 38 24.28 8.27 12.97
N VAL A 39 25.00 7.14 12.84
CA VAL A 39 24.84 6.21 11.71
C VAL A 39 23.44 5.60 11.70
N TYR A 40 22.88 5.26 12.86
CA TYR A 40 21.52 4.73 12.99
C TYR A 40 20.47 5.75 12.51
N ILE A 41 20.57 7.01 12.93
CA ILE A 41 19.65 8.07 12.52
C ILE A 41 19.77 8.36 11.03
N ILE A 42 20.99 8.51 10.52
CA ILE A 42 21.23 8.79 9.09
C ILE A 42 20.68 7.65 8.24
N GLY A 43 20.93 6.40 8.63
CA GLY A 43 20.39 5.23 7.94
C GLY A 43 18.86 5.19 7.95
N ALA A 44 18.24 5.39 9.12
CA ALA A 44 16.79 5.39 9.27
C ALA A 44 16.12 6.52 8.47
N TRP A 45 16.72 7.72 8.49
CA TRP A 45 16.21 8.88 7.74
C TRP A 45 16.32 8.67 6.24
N ARG A 46 17.47 8.17 5.74
CA ARG A 46 17.67 7.83 4.32
C ARG A 46 16.66 6.81 3.80
N VAL A 47 16.37 5.77 4.58
CA VAL A 47 15.37 4.76 4.22
C VAL A 47 13.98 5.39 4.08
N MET A 48 13.64 6.31 4.98
CA MET A 48 12.33 6.97 4.97
C MET A 48 12.19 8.01 3.85
N GLU A 49 13.25 8.74 3.51
CA GLU A 49 13.23 9.79 2.48
C GLU A 49 13.27 9.22 1.06
N SER A 50 14.09 8.21 0.82
CA SER A 50 14.26 7.65 -0.53
C SER A 50 13.13 6.71 -0.95
N GLY A 51 12.42 6.11 0.01
CA GLY A 51 11.53 4.96 -0.25
C GLY A 51 12.26 3.77 -0.88
N ASP A 52 13.58 3.86 -1.03
CA ASP A 52 14.42 2.91 -1.74
C ASP A 52 14.93 1.88 -0.74
N PHE A 53 14.21 0.77 -0.66
CA PHE A 53 14.62 -0.42 0.07
C PHE A 53 15.71 -1.22 -0.68
N SER A 54 16.41 -0.60 -1.64
CA SER A 54 17.55 -1.19 -2.34
C SER A 54 18.52 -1.83 -1.35
N SER A 55 18.68 -3.14 -1.50
CA SER A 55 19.39 -4.02 -0.58
C SER A 55 20.84 -3.58 -0.31
N ARG A 56 21.47 -2.83 -1.22
CA ARG A 56 22.87 -2.41 -1.09
C ARG A 56 23.08 -1.26 -0.11
N THR A 57 22.29 -0.19 -0.21
CA THR A 57 22.45 0.99 0.65
C THR A 57 22.08 0.66 2.08
N VAL A 58 20.93 0.02 2.27
CA VAL A 58 20.45 -0.41 3.60
C VAL A 58 21.37 -1.47 4.20
N GLY A 59 21.80 -2.44 3.39
CA GLY A 59 22.79 -3.44 3.80
C GLY A 59 24.11 -2.80 4.25
N GLY A 60 24.57 -1.76 3.55
CA GLY A 60 25.76 -0.98 3.92
C GLY A 60 25.64 -0.34 5.32
N PHE A 61 24.50 0.30 5.61
CA PHE A 61 24.26 0.85 6.95
C PHE A 61 24.19 -0.22 8.03
N PHE A 62 23.52 -1.34 7.76
CA PHE A 62 23.42 -2.44 8.71
C PHE A 62 24.81 -3.04 9.01
N VAL A 63 25.62 -3.28 7.98
CA VAL A 63 27.01 -3.76 8.13
C VAL A 63 27.86 -2.74 8.89
N ALA A 64 27.70 -1.44 8.62
CA ALA A 64 28.40 -0.39 9.37
C ALA A 64 28.02 -0.40 10.86
N LEU A 65 26.73 -0.50 11.18
CA LEU A 65 26.26 -0.60 12.57
C LEU A 65 26.76 -1.87 13.27
N LEU A 66 26.80 -2.99 12.55
CA LEU A 66 27.37 -4.24 13.06
C LEU A 66 28.88 -4.09 13.32
N ALA A 67 29.62 -3.46 12.41
CA ALA A 67 31.04 -3.20 12.56
C ALA A 67 31.35 -2.24 13.73
N ILE A 68 30.52 -1.21 13.93
CA ILE A 68 30.63 -0.31 15.09
C ILE A 68 30.35 -1.07 16.38
N THR A 69 29.38 -1.99 16.37
CA THR A 69 29.05 -2.82 17.54
C THR A 69 30.20 -3.76 17.91
N THR A 70 30.79 -4.44 16.93
CA THR A 70 31.91 -5.35 17.16
C THR A 70 33.18 -4.62 17.59
N ALA A 71 33.51 -3.50 16.94
CA ALA A 71 34.64 -2.65 17.34
C ALA A 71 34.39 -2.02 18.73
N GLY A 72 33.15 -1.61 18.99
CA GLY A 72 32.70 -1.09 20.27
C GLY A 72 32.87 -2.09 21.41
N GLY A 73 32.75 -3.39 21.15
CA GLY A 73 32.99 -4.45 22.14
C GLY A 73 34.41 -4.42 22.73
N VAL A 74 35.42 -3.96 21.99
CA VAL A 74 36.79 -3.81 22.50
C VAL A 74 36.86 -2.71 23.58
N LEU A 75 36.09 -1.64 23.41
CA LEU A 75 36.13 -0.47 24.27
C LEU A 75 35.10 -0.54 25.40
N LEU A 76 33.90 -1.02 25.10
CA LEU A 76 32.73 -1.07 25.98
C LEU A 76 32.55 -2.44 26.64
N GLY A 77 33.27 -3.47 26.19
CA GLY A 77 33.08 -4.83 26.67
C GLY A 77 31.67 -5.35 26.36
N LEU A 78 31.03 -5.95 27.36
CA LEU A 78 29.68 -6.50 27.24
C LEU A 78 28.61 -5.41 27.05
N ASP A 79 28.88 -4.16 27.42
CA ASP A 79 27.92 -3.06 27.25
C ASP A 79 27.62 -2.75 25.77
N ALA A 80 28.50 -3.16 24.85
CA ALA A 80 28.23 -3.09 23.42
C ALA A 80 27.01 -3.94 22.99
N LEU A 81 26.63 -4.95 23.78
CA LEU A 81 25.41 -5.74 23.54
C LEU A 81 24.14 -4.90 23.62
N ALA A 82 24.17 -3.76 24.31
CA ALA A 82 23.06 -2.79 24.36
C ALA A 82 22.70 -2.25 22.96
N PHE A 83 23.58 -2.37 21.96
CA PHE A 83 23.28 -2.02 20.57
C PHE A 83 22.44 -3.08 19.83
N GLY A 84 22.35 -4.30 20.36
CA GLY A 84 21.61 -5.41 19.75
C GLY A 84 20.14 -5.11 19.42
N PRO A 85 19.33 -4.58 20.37
CA PRO A 85 17.94 -4.20 20.10
C PRO A 85 17.80 -3.16 18.98
N PHE A 86 18.78 -2.26 18.83
CA PHE A 86 18.80 -1.26 17.76
C PHE A 86 19.09 -1.89 16.41
N LEU A 87 20.04 -2.83 16.35
CA LEU A 87 20.34 -3.61 15.14
C LEU A 87 19.13 -4.43 14.72
N ALA A 88 18.48 -5.12 15.65
CA ALA A 88 17.28 -5.92 15.39
C ALA A 88 16.13 -5.04 14.87
N SER A 89 15.91 -3.86 15.48
CA SER A 89 14.91 -2.91 15.03
C SER A 89 15.25 -2.31 13.66
N PHE A 90 16.51 -1.97 13.41
CA PHE A 90 16.93 -1.43 12.12
C PHE A 90 16.74 -2.44 10.99
N ALA A 91 17.20 -3.66 11.21
CA ALA A 91 16.95 -4.75 10.29
C ALA A 91 15.45 -4.98 10.06
N ALA A 92 14.67 -5.03 11.15
CA ALA A 92 13.24 -5.26 11.09
C ALA A 92 12.50 -4.17 10.34
N PHE A 93 12.94 -2.91 10.26
CA PHE A 93 12.18 -1.89 9.52
C PHE A 93 12.83 -1.43 8.21
N SER A 94 13.99 -1.99 7.83
CA SER A 94 14.71 -1.56 6.63
C SER A 94 15.14 -2.69 5.70
N LEU A 95 15.41 -3.91 6.19
CA LEU A 95 15.86 -5.01 5.31
C LEU A 95 14.66 -5.72 4.65
N PRO A 96 14.79 -6.37 3.48
CA PRO A 96 13.70 -7.14 2.87
C PRO A 96 13.26 -8.37 3.70
N ALA A 97 12.07 -8.90 3.40
CA ALA A 97 11.38 -10.01 4.12
C ALA A 97 12.25 -11.21 4.56
N PRO A 98 13.12 -11.81 3.72
CA PRO A 98 13.96 -12.92 4.19
C PRO A 98 15.09 -12.46 5.12
N TRP A 99 15.57 -11.23 4.95
CA TRP A 99 16.79 -10.76 5.61
C TRP A 99 16.57 -10.22 7.02
N HIS A 100 15.37 -9.70 7.34
CA HIS A 100 15.11 -9.22 8.70
C HIS A 100 15.03 -10.36 9.74
N TRP A 101 14.48 -11.52 9.37
CA TRP A 101 14.52 -12.72 10.22
C TRP A 101 15.94 -13.24 10.44
N VAL A 102 16.72 -13.35 9.35
CA VAL A 102 18.12 -13.82 9.42
C VAL A 102 18.97 -12.90 10.27
N SER A 103 18.88 -11.59 10.05
CA SER A 103 19.64 -10.60 10.83
C SER A 103 19.22 -10.56 12.30
N GLY A 104 17.92 -10.70 12.62
CA GLY A 104 17.44 -10.84 13.99
C GLY A 104 18.03 -12.08 14.68
N ALA A 105 18.03 -13.22 14.00
CA ALA A 105 18.66 -14.44 14.50
C ALA A 105 20.17 -14.27 14.71
N VAL A 106 20.88 -13.63 13.77
CA VAL A 106 22.32 -13.34 13.89
C VAL A 106 22.62 -12.45 15.11
N VAL A 107 21.82 -11.41 15.34
CA VAL A 107 22.01 -10.51 16.50
C VAL A 107 21.79 -11.26 17.81
N VAL A 108 20.72 -12.06 17.91
CA VAL A 108 20.42 -12.85 19.12
C VAL A 108 21.50 -13.90 19.36
N LEU A 109 21.83 -14.71 18.35
CA LEU A 109 22.83 -15.77 18.48
C LEU A 109 24.23 -15.21 18.77
N GLY A 110 24.59 -14.07 18.16
CA GLY A 110 25.83 -13.37 18.45
C GLY A 110 25.87 -12.89 19.91
N GLY A 111 24.79 -12.30 20.41
CA GLY A 111 24.68 -11.88 21.81
C GLY A 111 24.79 -13.04 22.80
N VAL A 112 24.08 -14.15 22.51
CA VAL A 112 24.18 -15.38 23.30
C VAL A 112 25.61 -15.92 23.30
N ALA A 113 26.25 -16.02 22.13
CA ALA A 113 27.61 -16.52 22.00
C ALA A 113 28.61 -15.68 22.80
N VAL A 114 28.52 -14.35 22.74
CA VAL A 114 29.38 -13.44 23.49
C VAL A 114 29.18 -13.60 25.00
N ILE A 115 27.93 -13.68 25.47
CA ILE A 115 27.63 -13.84 26.90
C ILE A 115 28.15 -15.18 27.44
N LEU A 116 27.98 -16.27 26.69
CA LEU A 116 28.47 -17.58 27.09
C LEU A 116 30.00 -17.64 27.05
N ALA A 117 30.64 -17.08 26.02
CA ALA A 117 32.09 -17.04 25.91
C ALA A 117 32.75 -16.21 27.02
N ALA A 118 32.06 -15.21 27.55
CA ALA A 118 32.51 -14.37 28.65
C ALA A 118 32.14 -14.91 30.06
N ASP A 119 31.53 -16.10 30.15
CA ASP A 119 30.97 -16.67 31.39
C ASP A 119 30.06 -15.69 32.15
N ALA A 120 29.33 -14.86 31.41
CA ALA A 120 28.62 -13.69 31.93
C ALA A 120 27.11 -13.94 32.08
N PHE A 121 26.65 -15.18 31.96
CA PHE A 121 25.23 -15.51 31.94
C PHE A 121 24.50 -15.09 33.22
N ALA A 122 25.12 -15.24 34.38
CA ALA A 122 24.52 -14.83 35.66
C ALA A 122 24.22 -13.32 35.73
N ALA A 123 25.06 -12.49 35.10
CA ALA A 123 24.91 -11.03 35.08
C ALA A 123 24.04 -10.54 33.91
N TRP A 124 24.10 -11.21 32.75
CA TRP A 124 23.50 -10.73 31.50
C TRP A 124 22.33 -11.59 30.97
N GLY A 125 21.97 -12.68 31.66
CA GLY A 125 20.88 -13.56 31.23
C GLY A 125 19.54 -12.84 31.09
N GLY A 126 19.23 -11.89 31.98
CA GLY A 126 18.03 -11.05 31.87
C GLY A 126 18.01 -10.15 30.63
N PHE A 127 19.18 -9.67 30.19
CA PHE A 127 19.30 -8.88 28.97
C PHE A 127 18.99 -9.71 27.72
N LEU A 128 19.35 -11.00 27.70
CA LEU A 128 18.99 -11.89 26.59
C LEU A 128 17.47 -12.01 26.40
N VAL A 129 16.71 -12.03 27.49
CA VAL A 129 15.24 -12.03 27.41
C VAL A 129 14.75 -10.77 26.71
N ILE A 130 15.26 -9.60 27.10
CA ILE A 130 14.92 -8.32 26.46
C ILE A 130 15.31 -8.34 24.98
N LEU A 131 16.53 -8.77 24.66
CA LEU A 131 17.03 -8.83 23.28
C LEU A 131 16.15 -9.74 22.40
N VAL A 132 15.80 -10.93 22.89
CA VAL A 132 14.93 -11.89 22.20
C VAL A 132 13.52 -11.31 22.06
N SER A 133 12.92 -10.81 23.14
CA SER A 133 11.57 -10.25 23.13
C SER A 133 11.43 -9.07 22.18
N VAL A 134 12.41 -8.15 22.18
CA VAL A 134 12.43 -7.03 21.23
C VAL A 134 12.56 -7.54 19.81
N THR A 135 13.53 -8.41 19.55
CA THR A 135 13.77 -8.95 18.21
C THR A 135 12.53 -9.65 17.67
N VAL A 136 11.94 -10.57 18.43
CA VAL A 136 10.71 -11.26 18.03
C VAL A 136 9.57 -10.25 17.87
N GLY A 137 9.38 -9.35 18.82
CA GLY A 137 8.30 -8.36 18.81
C GLY A 137 8.32 -7.46 17.57
N VAL A 138 9.46 -6.87 17.22
CA VAL A 138 9.56 -5.99 16.03
C VAL A 138 9.39 -6.77 14.73
N ASN A 139 9.89 -8.02 14.66
CA ASN A 139 9.73 -8.88 13.49
C ASN A 139 8.28 -9.35 13.31
N VAL A 140 7.58 -9.66 14.41
CA VAL A 140 6.16 -10.01 14.39
C VAL A 140 5.31 -8.80 14.00
N VAL A 141 5.56 -7.62 14.60
CA VAL A 141 4.85 -6.39 14.22
C VAL A 141 5.02 -6.10 12.73
N ARG A 142 6.24 -6.22 12.21
CA ARG A 142 6.46 -6.10 10.77
C ARG A 142 5.69 -7.15 9.97
N PHE A 143 5.76 -8.42 10.36
CA PHE A 143 5.05 -9.48 9.65
C PHE A 143 3.54 -9.19 9.56
N LEU A 144 2.95 -8.67 10.64
CA LEU A 144 1.54 -8.27 10.66
C LEU A 144 1.25 -7.07 9.74
N ILE A 145 2.16 -6.10 9.68
CA ILE A 145 2.05 -4.96 8.75
C ILE A 145 2.13 -5.44 7.30
N ASP A 146 3.13 -6.26 6.96
CA ASP A 146 3.32 -6.78 5.61
C ASP A 146 2.09 -7.61 5.17
N GLN A 147 1.52 -8.43 6.07
CA GLN A 147 0.27 -9.14 5.79
C GLN A 147 -0.92 -8.20 5.59
N SER A 148 -1.03 -7.12 6.37
CA SER A 148 -2.16 -6.19 6.23
C SER A 148 -2.21 -5.53 4.86
N TYR A 149 -1.06 -5.21 4.27
CA TYR A 149 -0.99 -4.67 2.91
C TYR A 149 -1.49 -5.67 1.86
N ASP A 150 -1.10 -6.94 1.98
CA ASP A 150 -1.58 -7.99 1.06
C ASP A 150 -3.10 -8.18 1.14
N TYR A 151 -3.69 -8.05 2.34
CA TYR A 151 -5.14 -8.15 2.52
C TYR A 151 -5.90 -6.99 1.88
N ASP A 152 -5.39 -5.76 1.98
CA ASP A 152 -6.04 -4.58 1.43
C ASP A 152 -6.09 -4.62 -0.11
N ASP A 153 -5.01 -5.03 -0.76
CA ASP A 153 -4.96 -5.17 -2.23
C ASP A 153 -5.93 -6.24 -2.73
N VAL A 154 -6.01 -7.38 -2.04
CA VAL A 154 -6.95 -8.46 -2.37
C VAL A 154 -8.39 -8.01 -2.14
N GLN A 155 -8.68 -7.30 -1.05
CA GLN A 155 -10.01 -6.74 -0.76
C GLN A 155 -10.44 -5.75 -1.85
N GLN A 156 -9.57 -4.85 -2.29
CA GLN A 156 -9.86 -3.92 -3.38
C GLN A 156 -10.21 -4.67 -4.68
N GLY A 157 -9.46 -5.72 -5.01
CA GLY A 157 -9.75 -6.58 -6.16
C GLY A 157 -11.11 -7.28 -6.07
N LEU A 158 -11.48 -7.77 -4.87
CA LEU A 158 -12.76 -8.43 -4.62
C LEU A 158 -13.93 -7.45 -4.73
N VAL A 159 -13.82 -6.26 -4.16
CA VAL A 159 -14.85 -5.21 -4.25
C VAL A 159 -15.11 -4.85 -5.71
N LEU A 160 -14.06 -4.64 -6.51
CA LEU A 160 -14.20 -4.37 -7.95
C LEU A 160 -14.84 -5.54 -8.71
N ALA A 161 -14.50 -6.78 -8.37
CA ALA A 161 -15.10 -7.96 -8.99
C ALA A 161 -16.60 -8.10 -8.66
N GLN A 162 -16.98 -7.88 -7.39
CA GLN A 162 -18.37 -7.90 -6.94
C GLN A 162 -19.20 -6.80 -7.61
N GLU A 163 -18.63 -5.60 -7.75
CA GLU A 163 -19.29 -4.50 -8.44
C GLU A 163 -19.52 -4.82 -9.92
N ARG A 164 -18.53 -5.42 -10.59
CA ARG A 164 -18.69 -5.88 -11.97
C ARG A 164 -19.78 -6.94 -12.12
N GLU A 165 -19.88 -7.87 -11.18
CA GLU A 165 -20.94 -8.90 -11.18
C GLU A 165 -22.33 -8.28 -10.95
N ARG A 166 -22.44 -7.33 -10.01
CA ARG A 166 -23.68 -6.60 -9.75
C ARG A 166 -24.16 -5.89 -11.02
N VAL A 167 -23.29 -5.13 -11.67
CA VAL A 167 -23.65 -4.41 -12.90
C VAL A 167 -24.02 -5.38 -14.03
N ALA A 168 -23.32 -6.51 -14.16
CA ALA A 168 -23.68 -7.53 -15.16
C ALA A 168 -25.09 -8.08 -14.92
N ARG A 169 -25.48 -8.27 -13.65
CA ARG A 169 -26.84 -8.69 -13.26
C ARG A 169 -27.87 -7.60 -13.59
N ASP A 170 -27.61 -6.36 -13.21
CA ASP A 170 -28.52 -5.23 -13.47
C ASP A 170 -28.75 -5.04 -14.98
N VAL A 171 -27.69 -5.16 -15.79
CA VAL A 171 -27.78 -5.14 -17.25
C VAL A 171 -28.59 -6.31 -17.78
N HIS A 172 -28.38 -7.52 -17.24
CA HIS A 172 -29.13 -8.70 -17.65
C HIS A 172 -30.62 -8.57 -17.32
N ASP A 173 -30.98 -8.03 -16.16
CA ASP A 173 -32.37 -7.87 -15.74
C ASP A 173 -33.11 -6.83 -16.60
N VAL A 174 -32.47 -5.68 -16.87
CA VAL A 174 -33.01 -4.64 -17.78
C VAL A 174 -33.24 -5.20 -19.19
N LEU A 175 -32.24 -5.92 -19.72
CA LEU A 175 -32.34 -6.54 -21.04
C LEU A 175 -33.40 -7.65 -21.07
N GLY A 176 -33.43 -8.53 -20.08
CA GLY A 176 -34.34 -9.67 -20.01
C GLY A 176 -35.80 -9.24 -19.96
N HIS A 177 -36.11 -8.23 -19.14
CA HIS A 177 -37.45 -7.68 -19.05
C HIS A 177 -37.89 -7.02 -20.37
N SER A 178 -37.03 -6.15 -20.91
CA SER A 178 -37.32 -5.39 -22.13
C SER A 178 -37.51 -6.29 -23.36
N LEU A 179 -36.66 -7.32 -23.51
CA LEU A 179 -36.78 -8.29 -24.59
C LEU A 179 -38.07 -9.11 -24.50
N THR A 180 -38.52 -9.44 -23.29
CA THR A 180 -39.79 -10.14 -23.07
C THR A 180 -40.97 -9.28 -23.54
N VAL A 181 -41.00 -8.00 -23.16
CA VAL A 181 -42.06 -7.05 -23.58
C VAL A 181 -42.04 -6.83 -25.10
N LEU A 182 -40.85 -6.65 -25.69
CA LEU A 182 -40.68 -6.50 -27.13
C LEU A 182 -41.21 -7.71 -27.89
N SER A 183 -40.91 -8.93 -27.44
CA SER A 183 -41.40 -10.17 -28.07
C SER A 183 -42.93 -10.27 -28.05
N VAL A 184 -43.55 -9.94 -26.92
CA VAL A 184 -45.03 -9.93 -26.79
C VAL A 184 -45.67 -8.89 -27.71
N LYS A 185 -45.14 -7.66 -27.76
CA LYS A 185 -45.64 -6.59 -28.64
C LYS A 185 -45.42 -6.90 -30.12
N ALA A 186 -44.29 -7.52 -30.48
CA ALA A 186 -44.03 -7.95 -31.84
C ALA A 186 -45.05 -9.00 -32.31
N GLY A 187 -45.35 -10.00 -31.47
CA GLY A 187 -46.39 -10.99 -31.77
C GLY A 187 -47.80 -10.39 -31.86
N LEU A 188 -48.11 -9.36 -31.06
CA LEU A 188 -49.36 -8.61 -31.18
C LEU A 188 -49.44 -7.82 -32.50
N ALA A 189 -48.37 -7.11 -32.86
CA ALA A 189 -48.28 -6.36 -34.10
C ALA A 189 -48.48 -7.27 -35.32
N GLU A 190 -47.83 -8.44 -35.34
CA GLU A 190 -47.96 -9.44 -36.41
C GLU A 190 -49.43 -9.89 -36.60
N ARG A 191 -50.14 -10.18 -35.51
CA ARG A 191 -51.56 -10.57 -35.56
C ARG A 191 -52.50 -9.44 -36.00
N LEU A 192 -52.10 -8.18 -35.83
CA LEU A 192 -52.91 -7.01 -36.16
C LEU A 192 -52.72 -6.53 -37.61
N ILE A 193 -51.68 -6.96 -38.33
CA ILE A 193 -51.38 -6.47 -39.70
C ILE A 193 -52.59 -6.61 -40.64
N ASP A 194 -53.30 -7.74 -40.55
CA ASP A 194 -54.44 -8.07 -41.43
C ASP A 194 -55.80 -7.69 -40.82
N VAL A 195 -55.84 -7.32 -39.54
CA VAL A 195 -57.08 -7.02 -38.79
C VAL A 195 -57.25 -5.52 -38.54
N ASP A 196 -56.21 -4.86 -38.05
CA ASP A 196 -56.19 -3.44 -37.70
C ASP A 196 -54.78 -2.87 -37.92
N ARG A 197 -54.59 -2.34 -39.13
CA ARG A 197 -53.30 -1.85 -39.61
C ARG A 197 -52.81 -0.61 -38.86
N GLU A 198 -53.71 0.21 -38.32
CA GLU A 198 -53.33 1.37 -37.52
C GLU A 198 -52.82 0.94 -36.15
N ARG A 199 -53.50 0.00 -35.47
CA ARG A 199 -52.99 -0.54 -34.20
C ARG A 199 -51.68 -1.30 -34.38
N ALA A 200 -51.51 -2.04 -35.47
CA ALA A 200 -50.24 -2.69 -35.79
C ALA A 200 -49.08 -1.67 -35.93
N ARG A 201 -49.33 -0.54 -36.60
CA ARG A 201 -48.34 0.56 -36.68
C ARG A 201 -48.01 1.16 -35.31
N ALA A 202 -49.01 1.35 -34.46
CA ALA A 202 -48.80 1.86 -33.11
C ALA A 202 -47.93 0.92 -32.26
N GLU A 203 -48.16 -0.39 -32.32
CA GLU A 203 -47.33 -1.38 -31.61
C GLU A 203 -45.88 -1.40 -32.14
N ILE A 204 -45.66 -1.28 -33.45
CA ILE A 204 -44.31 -1.19 -34.03
C ILE A 204 -43.57 0.07 -33.57
N ALA A 205 -44.27 1.22 -33.50
CA ALA A 205 -43.69 2.46 -32.99
C ALA A 205 -43.29 2.31 -31.51
N GLU A 206 -44.12 1.64 -30.72
CA GLU A 206 -43.87 1.38 -29.30
C GLU A 206 -42.69 0.42 -29.07
N ILE A 207 -42.55 -0.62 -29.91
CA ILE A 207 -41.35 -1.49 -29.93
C ILE A 207 -40.09 -0.65 -30.15
N GLY A 208 -40.10 0.27 -31.12
CA GLY A 208 -38.96 1.16 -31.38
C GLY A 208 -38.68 2.16 -30.27
N ARG A 209 -39.70 2.55 -29.48
CA ARG A 209 -39.55 3.39 -28.29
C ARG A 209 -38.88 2.61 -27.16
N ILE A 210 -39.44 1.47 -26.80
CA ILE A 210 -38.94 0.58 -25.72
C ILE A 210 -37.50 0.16 -26.02
N ALA A 211 -37.18 -0.26 -27.25
CA ALA A 211 -35.83 -0.67 -27.60
C ALA A 211 -34.78 0.45 -27.40
N ARG A 212 -35.13 1.71 -27.72
CA ARG A 212 -34.24 2.87 -27.52
C ARG A 212 -34.08 3.23 -26.05
N GLU A 213 -35.17 3.14 -25.27
CA GLU A 213 -35.18 3.38 -23.82
C GLU A 213 -34.29 2.35 -23.10
N SER A 214 -34.48 1.06 -23.37
CA SER A 214 -33.66 -0.03 -22.79
C SER A 214 -32.18 0.06 -23.17
N LEU A 215 -31.87 0.47 -24.41
CA LEU A 215 -30.49 0.73 -24.84
C LEU A 215 -29.87 1.91 -24.07
N GLY A 216 -30.66 2.94 -23.76
CA GLY A 216 -30.25 4.06 -22.93
C GLY A 216 -29.95 3.64 -21.49
N GLU A 217 -30.84 2.85 -20.87
CA GLU A 217 -30.65 2.32 -19.51
C GLU A 217 -29.40 1.43 -19.42
N VAL A 218 -29.20 0.50 -20.37
CA VAL A 218 -27.99 -0.34 -20.40
C VAL A 218 -26.73 0.51 -20.56
N ARG A 219 -26.76 1.55 -21.41
CA ARG A 219 -25.64 2.47 -21.55
C ARG A 219 -25.40 3.28 -20.28
N ALA A 220 -26.42 3.67 -19.53
CA ALA A 220 -26.25 4.35 -18.25
C ALA A 220 -25.64 3.41 -17.18
N THR A 221 -26.10 2.16 -17.10
CA THR A 221 -25.62 1.16 -16.12
C THR A 221 -24.18 0.71 -16.44
N VAL A 222 -23.85 0.44 -17.71
CA VAL A 222 -22.48 0.11 -18.14
C VAL A 222 -21.60 1.37 -18.20
N GLY A 223 -22.20 2.51 -18.51
CA GLY A 223 -21.58 3.83 -18.47
C GLY A 223 -21.07 4.12 -17.07
N GLY A 224 -21.82 3.80 -16.01
CA GLY A 224 -21.33 3.83 -14.62
C GLY A 224 -20.02 3.07 -14.37
N LEU A 225 -19.73 2.00 -15.14
CA LEU A 225 -18.45 1.25 -15.09
C LEU A 225 -17.34 1.85 -15.97
N ARG A 226 -17.68 2.57 -17.06
CA ARG A 226 -16.72 3.30 -17.93
C ARG A 226 -16.48 4.75 -17.48
N ALA A 227 -17.42 5.32 -16.72
CA ALA A 227 -17.48 6.66 -16.15
C ALA A 227 -16.50 6.88 -14.99
N ALA A 228 -15.77 5.84 -14.58
CA ALA A 228 -14.69 5.99 -13.62
C ALA A 228 -13.48 6.78 -14.19
N GLY A 229 -13.52 7.23 -15.45
CA GLY A 229 -12.45 8.02 -16.05
C GLY A 229 -12.95 9.18 -16.90
N LEU A 230 -12.35 10.35 -16.67
CA LEU A 230 -12.50 11.59 -17.45
C LEU A 230 -12.53 11.38 -18.98
N ALA A 231 -11.81 10.39 -19.51
CA ALA A 231 -11.77 10.09 -20.94
C ALA A 231 -13.08 9.54 -21.50
N GLY A 232 -13.80 8.72 -20.73
CA GLY A 232 -15.09 8.17 -21.15
C GLY A 232 -16.15 9.27 -21.20
N GLU A 233 -16.25 10.04 -20.13
CA GLU A 233 -17.21 11.15 -20.00
C GLU A 233 -16.98 12.23 -21.08
N LEU A 234 -15.72 12.53 -21.40
CA LEU A 234 -15.39 13.46 -22.48
C LEU A 234 -15.84 12.98 -23.87
N ALA A 235 -15.73 11.68 -24.15
CA ALA A 235 -16.18 11.11 -25.42
C ALA A 235 -17.72 11.14 -25.53
N GLU A 236 -18.42 10.84 -24.43
CA GLU A 236 -19.89 10.90 -24.38
C GLU A 236 -20.42 12.34 -24.49
N ALA A 237 -19.83 13.28 -23.75
CA ALA A 237 -20.16 14.71 -23.84
C ALA A 237 -20.00 15.26 -25.26
N ARG A 238 -18.90 14.92 -25.95
CA ARG A 238 -18.67 15.31 -27.35
C ARG A 238 -19.75 14.75 -28.27
N ALA A 239 -20.12 13.48 -28.11
CA ALA A 239 -21.15 12.85 -28.91
C ALA A 239 -22.51 13.52 -28.70
N ALA A 240 -22.90 13.77 -27.45
CA ALA A 240 -24.17 14.42 -27.09
C ALA A 240 -24.27 15.85 -27.69
N LEU A 241 -23.27 16.69 -27.44
CA LEU A 241 -23.24 18.07 -27.94
C LEU A 241 -23.21 18.14 -29.47
N SER A 242 -22.45 17.26 -30.12
CA SER A 242 -22.42 17.20 -31.59
C SER A 242 -23.76 16.79 -32.20
N SER A 243 -24.52 15.92 -31.52
CA SER A 243 -25.86 15.53 -31.96
C SER A 243 -26.87 16.69 -31.87
N ALA A 244 -26.61 17.65 -30.99
CA ALA A 244 -27.36 18.90 -30.87
C ALA A 244 -26.87 20.00 -31.82
N GLY A 245 -25.86 19.73 -32.66
CA GLY A 245 -25.27 20.71 -33.57
C GLY A 245 -24.33 21.72 -32.90
N ILE A 246 -23.88 21.44 -31.68
CA ILE A 246 -22.95 22.28 -30.93
C ILE A 246 -21.52 21.84 -31.25
N GLU A 247 -20.68 22.78 -31.68
CA GLU A 247 -19.27 22.52 -31.96
C GLU A 247 -18.47 22.43 -30.66
N VAL A 248 -17.69 21.35 -30.50
CA VAL A 248 -16.93 21.05 -29.27
C VAL A 248 -15.43 21.14 -29.54
N HIS A 249 -14.76 22.04 -28.83
CA HIS A 249 -13.30 22.12 -28.78
C HIS A 249 -12.77 21.56 -27.46
N VAL A 250 -11.67 20.81 -27.51
CA VAL A 250 -11.05 20.18 -26.34
C VAL A 250 -9.55 20.46 -26.39
N ASP A 251 -9.04 21.10 -25.34
CA ASP A 251 -7.61 21.37 -25.18
C ASP A 251 -7.00 20.39 -24.16
N GLY A 252 -6.00 19.61 -24.60
CA GLY A 252 -5.29 18.62 -23.79
C GLY A 252 -5.85 17.19 -23.86
N VAL A 253 -5.25 16.26 -23.10
CA VAL A 253 -5.73 14.89 -22.99
C VAL A 253 -6.05 14.48 -21.54
N PRO A 254 -7.08 13.65 -21.30
CA PRO A 254 -7.45 13.18 -19.95
C PRO A 254 -6.31 12.49 -19.17
N ALA A 255 -5.28 12.00 -19.87
CA ALA A 255 -4.09 11.41 -19.27
C ALA A 255 -3.17 12.43 -18.56
N ASP A 256 -3.30 13.72 -18.88
CA ASP A 256 -2.50 14.79 -18.27
C ASP A 256 -3.03 15.21 -16.89
N VAL A 257 -4.29 14.87 -16.59
CA VAL A 257 -4.92 15.16 -15.30
C VAL A 257 -4.42 14.18 -14.26
N ASP A 258 -4.14 14.64 -13.02
CA ASP A 258 -3.77 13.78 -11.91
C ASP A 258 -4.82 12.64 -11.72
N PRO A 259 -4.41 11.37 -11.62
CA PRO A 259 -5.32 10.24 -11.42
C PRO A 259 -6.35 10.45 -10.30
N SER A 260 -5.98 11.14 -9.22
CA SER A 260 -6.87 11.43 -8.08
C SER A 260 -8.03 12.37 -8.42
N HIS A 261 -7.88 13.23 -9.44
CA HIS A 261 -8.90 14.21 -9.83
C HIS A 261 -9.73 13.78 -11.05
N ARG A 262 -9.29 12.78 -11.82
CA ARG A 262 -9.97 12.34 -13.06
C ARG A 262 -11.41 11.90 -12.83
N THR A 263 -11.68 11.23 -11.72
CA THR A 263 -13.04 10.79 -11.38
C THR A 263 -13.93 12.00 -11.14
N VAL A 264 -13.56 12.89 -10.22
CA VAL A 264 -14.37 14.07 -9.87
C VAL A 264 -14.62 14.97 -11.09
N LEU A 265 -13.61 15.18 -11.93
CA LEU A 265 -13.74 15.97 -13.15
C LEU A 265 -14.62 15.29 -14.21
N GLY A 266 -14.59 13.95 -14.29
CA GLY A 266 -15.51 13.19 -15.15
C GLY A 266 -16.98 13.43 -14.75
N TRP A 267 -17.28 13.37 -13.45
CA TRP A 267 -18.62 13.65 -12.93
C TRP A 267 -19.04 15.11 -13.15
N ALA A 268 -18.14 16.06 -12.93
CA ALA A 268 -18.43 17.47 -13.18
C ALA A 268 -18.73 17.75 -14.66
N LEU A 269 -17.99 17.12 -15.58
CA LEU A 269 -18.23 17.25 -17.02
C LEU A 269 -19.57 16.67 -17.42
N ARG A 270 -19.97 15.53 -16.84
CA ARG A 270 -21.26 14.89 -17.11
C ARG A 270 -22.45 15.77 -16.70
N GLU A 271 -22.37 16.47 -15.56
CA GLU A 271 -23.45 17.34 -15.10
C GLU A 271 -23.50 18.68 -15.84
N ALA A 272 -22.39 19.06 -16.49
CA ALA A 272 -22.29 20.33 -17.23
C ALA A 272 -22.92 20.29 -18.63
N VAL A 273 -23.24 19.09 -19.15
CA VAL A 273 -23.73 18.84 -20.52
C VAL A 273 -25.14 18.27 -20.49
#